data_AF-A0A6V7VCG3-F1
#
_entry.id   AF-A0A6V7VCG3-F1
#
_cell.length_a   1.000
_cell.length_b   1.000
_cell.length_c   1.000
_cell.angle_alpha   90.00
_cell.angle_beta   90.00
_cell.angle_gamma   90.00
#
_symmetry.space_group_name_H-M   'P 1'
#
loop_
_entity.id
_entity.type
_entity.pdbx_description
1 polymer ?
#
loop_
_entity_poly.entity_id
_entity_poly.type
_entity_poly.pdbx_seq_one_letter_code
_entity_poly.pdbx_strand_id
1 'polypeptide(L)'
;MFSLPIEVQFDVLKCLDFNQIFSVKQTNFYLRSLINKYEGGLARKKFGDFSIISESERMYFVEYIELKSGILEFTLNDQIKEKWKTAIDKSIPLFLHESESVKNLLIKSPHMVCQKFYFLKMPTIPKNIEEMIYVRCWLEQLFKCAFKYVHFSECIFNPEMINFLFDNEKTLSLKFQIIHAFLWPSNTTFEILLNFSVNHLSISEAFSIFLDKIDVTEQHIDILFKF
;
A
#
# COMPACT_ATOMS: atom_id res chain seq x y z
N MET A 1 1.90 32.19 -5.77
CA MET A 1 0.95 31.12 -5.36
C MET A 1 0.06 31.56 -4.20
N PHE A 2 0.60 32.18 -3.14
CA PHE A 2 -0.17 32.57 -1.94
C PHE A 2 -1.32 33.56 -2.15
N SER A 3 -1.36 34.27 -3.28
CA SER A 3 -2.44 35.19 -3.66
C SER A 3 -3.59 34.51 -4.41
N LEU A 4 -3.48 33.22 -4.74
CA LEU A 4 -4.50 32.48 -5.48
C LEU A 4 -5.53 31.86 -4.52
N PRO A 5 -6.78 31.64 -4.96
CA PRO A 5 -7.74 30.82 -4.22
C PRO A 5 -7.19 29.42 -3.94
N ILE A 6 -7.62 28.80 -2.84
CA ILE A 6 -7.02 27.55 -2.36
C ILE A 6 -7.23 26.38 -3.32
N GLU A 7 -8.33 26.39 -4.07
CA GLU A 7 -8.66 25.43 -5.12
C GLU A 7 -7.67 25.53 -6.28
N VAL A 8 -7.33 26.75 -6.69
CA VAL A 8 -6.37 27.01 -7.77
C VAL A 8 -4.95 26.66 -7.33
N GLN A 9 -4.60 26.93 -6.07
CA GLN A 9 -3.31 26.50 -5.51
C GLN A 9 -3.20 24.97 -5.50
N PHE A 10 -4.29 24.27 -5.15
CA PHE A 10 -4.34 22.83 -5.17
C PHE A 10 -4.22 22.27 -6.60
N ASP A 11 -4.90 22.86 -7.59
CA ASP A 11 -4.77 22.44 -8.99
C ASP A 11 -3.36 22.63 -9.54
N VAL A 12 -2.67 23.71 -9.17
CA VAL A 12 -1.24 23.90 -9.51
C VAL A 12 -0.37 22.82 -8.89
N LEU A 13 -0.64 22.43 -7.63
CA LEU A 13 0.12 21.38 -6.97
C LEU A 13 -0.10 19.99 -7.60
N LYS A 14 -1.25 19.71 -8.22
CA LYS A 14 -1.49 18.46 -8.98
C LYS A 14 -0.57 18.31 -10.20
N CYS A 15 -0.10 19.43 -10.75
CA CYS A 15 0.78 19.43 -11.92
C CYS A 15 2.24 19.11 -11.58
N LEU A 16 2.61 19.17 -10.30
CA LEU A 16 3.96 18.88 -9.84
C LEU A 16 4.16 17.37 -9.67
N ASP A 17 5.34 16.83 -9.96
CA ASP A 17 5.66 15.44 -9.61
C ASP A 17 6.00 15.28 -8.12
N PHE A 18 6.19 14.04 -7.67
CA PHE A 18 6.50 13.75 -6.25
C PHE A 18 7.73 14.51 -5.71
N ASN A 19 8.82 14.56 -6.48
CA ASN A 19 10.05 15.23 -6.03
C ASN A 19 9.81 16.74 -5.92
N GLN A 20 9.08 17.30 -6.88
CA GLN A 20 8.70 18.70 -6.87
C GLN A 20 7.76 19.04 -5.70
N ILE A 21 6.74 18.20 -5.43
CA ILE A 21 5.85 18.38 -4.27
C ILE A 21 6.64 18.29 -2.96
N PHE A 22 7.56 17.32 -2.84
CA PHE A 22 8.40 17.16 -1.67
C PHE A 22 9.31 18.37 -1.44
N SER A 23 9.95 18.90 -2.50
CA SER A 23 10.72 20.13 -2.42
C SER A 23 9.87 21.33 -2.00
N VAL A 24 8.65 21.48 -2.56
CA VAL A 24 7.71 22.55 -2.16
C VAL A 24 7.29 22.42 -0.69
N LYS A 25 7.15 21.19 -0.19
CA LYS A 25 6.82 20.90 1.22
C LYS A 25 7.92 21.37 2.19
N GLN A 26 9.18 21.42 1.75
CA GLN A 26 10.31 21.83 2.59
C GLN A 26 10.58 23.34 2.57
N THR A 27 10.11 24.06 1.54
CA THR A 27 10.44 25.47 1.36
C THR A 27 9.51 26.42 2.12
N ASN A 28 8.27 26.00 2.44
CA ASN A 28 7.30 26.89 3.05
C ASN A 28 6.28 26.18 3.96
N PHE A 29 6.09 26.70 5.18
CA PHE A 29 5.19 26.11 6.18
C PHE A 29 3.71 26.10 5.74
N TYR A 30 3.23 27.16 5.09
CA TYR A 30 1.86 27.22 4.59
C TYR A 30 1.64 26.20 3.47
N LEU A 31 2.59 26.07 2.53
CA LEU A 31 2.49 25.05 1.47
C LEU A 31 2.60 23.64 2.01
N ARG A 32 3.44 23.41 3.03
CA ARG A 32 3.47 22.14 3.77
C ARG A 32 2.11 21.81 4.38
N SER A 33 1.48 22.78 5.04
CA SER A 33 0.14 22.60 5.63
C SER A 33 -0.92 22.34 4.55
N LEU A 34 -0.87 23.08 3.44
CA LEU A 34 -1.77 22.91 2.30
C LEU A 34 -1.62 21.54 1.63
N ILE A 35 -0.38 21.13 1.37
CA ILE A 35 -0.04 19.82 0.80
C ILE A 35 -0.50 18.70 1.73
N ASN A 36 -0.26 18.82 3.04
CA ASN A 36 -0.74 17.85 4.02
C ASN A 36 -2.27 17.76 4.05
N LYS A 37 -2.96 18.92 3.98
CA LYS A 37 -4.42 19.00 3.97
C LYS A 37 -5.03 18.29 2.76
N TYR A 38 -4.36 18.33 1.61
CA TYR A 38 -4.84 17.75 0.36
C TYR A 38 -4.00 16.57 -0.15
N GLU A 39 -3.23 15.91 0.73
CA GLU A 39 -2.22 14.89 0.37
C GLU A 39 -2.82 13.76 -0.48
N GLY A 40 -4.09 13.40 -0.23
CA GLY A 40 -4.82 12.38 -0.99
C GLY A 40 -5.07 12.69 -2.47
N GLY A 41 -4.99 13.96 -2.89
CA GLY A 41 -5.23 14.38 -4.28
C GLY A 41 -4.01 15.00 -4.98
N LEU A 42 -2.83 14.95 -4.36
CA LEU A 42 -1.57 15.46 -4.91
C LEU A 42 -0.71 14.36 -5.55
N ALA A 43 0.30 14.75 -6.32
CA ALA A 43 1.09 13.79 -7.09
C ALA A 43 1.82 12.78 -6.20
N ARG A 44 1.38 11.54 -6.38
CA ARG A 44 1.94 10.35 -5.76
C ARG A 44 3.19 9.93 -6.51
N LYS A 45 4.20 9.41 -5.80
CA LYS A 45 5.33 8.76 -6.46
C LYS A 45 4.79 7.62 -7.30
N LYS A 46 4.96 7.71 -8.61
CA LYS A 46 4.49 6.68 -9.54
C LYS A 46 5.49 5.54 -9.55
N PHE A 47 4.99 4.32 -9.59
CA PHE A 47 5.75 3.09 -9.76
C PHE A 47 5.14 2.26 -10.90
N GLY A 48 5.96 1.41 -11.50
CA GLY A 48 5.52 0.53 -12.58
C GLY A 48 4.65 -0.59 -12.02
N ASP A 49 5.28 -1.51 -11.32
CA ASP A 49 4.65 -2.73 -10.80
C ASP A 49 4.74 -2.77 -9.27
N PHE A 50 3.74 -3.37 -8.64
CA PHE A 50 3.75 -3.77 -7.25
C PHE A 50 3.22 -5.20 -7.14
N SER A 51 3.94 -6.05 -6.41
CA SER A 51 3.52 -7.43 -6.15
C SER A 51 4.05 -7.94 -4.81
N ILE A 52 3.37 -8.95 -4.26
CA ILE A 52 3.83 -9.69 -3.10
C ILE A 52 4.30 -11.06 -3.59
N ILE A 53 5.59 -11.36 -3.44
CA ILE A 53 6.20 -12.57 -3.99
C ILE A 53 6.88 -13.40 -2.91
N SER A 54 7.09 -14.69 -3.16
CA SER A 54 7.89 -15.53 -2.25
C SER A 54 9.39 -15.34 -2.50
N GLU A 55 10.20 -15.52 -1.45
CA GLU A 55 11.67 -15.43 -1.54
C GLU A 55 12.31 -16.43 -2.52
N SER A 56 11.60 -17.50 -2.89
CA SER A 56 12.03 -18.49 -3.89
C SER A 56 12.11 -17.92 -5.31
N GLU A 57 11.43 -16.81 -5.60
CA GLU A 57 11.43 -16.13 -6.90
C GLU A 57 12.66 -15.21 -7.01
N ARG A 58 13.85 -15.79 -7.11
CA ARG A 58 15.09 -15.01 -7.24
C ARG A 58 15.11 -14.24 -8.56
N MET A 59 15.09 -12.91 -8.48
CA MET A 59 15.35 -12.02 -9.61
C MET A 59 16.80 -11.55 -9.61
N TYR A 60 17.45 -11.55 -10.77
CA TYR A 60 18.89 -11.26 -10.91
C TYR A 60 19.27 -9.77 -10.78
N PHE A 61 18.31 -8.85 -10.55
CA PHE A 61 18.55 -7.40 -10.53
C PHE A 61 17.72 -6.66 -9.46
N VAL A 62 17.86 -7.09 -8.20
CA VAL A 62 17.08 -6.55 -7.08
C VAL A 62 17.97 -5.74 -6.14
N GLU A 63 17.50 -4.54 -5.80
CA GLU A 63 18.05 -3.75 -4.70
C GLU A 63 17.19 -3.96 -3.44
N TYR A 64 17.84 -4.32 -2.34
CA TYR A 64 17.16 -4.50 -1.07
C TYR A 64 17.03 -3.15 -0.36
N ILE A 65 15.80 -2.83 0.05
CA ILE A 65 15.52 -1.70 0.91
C ILE A 65 15.43 -2.23 2.34
N GLU A 66 16.32 -1.74 3.20
CA GLU A 66 16.21 -2.02 4.62
C GLU A 66 15.01 -1.30 5.22
N LEU A 67 14.20 -2.01 6.02
CA LEU A 67 13.02 -1.44 6.68
C LEU A 67 13.33 -0.17 7.47
N LYS A 68 14.52 -0.10 8.08
CA LYS A 68 14.93 1.02 8.94
C LYS A 68 15.21 2.31 8.15
N SER A 69 15.50 2.21 6.86
CA SER A 69 15.91 3.34 6.02
C SER A 69 14.77 4.31 5.67
N GLY A 70 13.51 3.93 5.92
CA GLY A 70 12.31 4.69 5.54
C GLY A 70 11.47 5.20 6.71
N ILE A 71 11.97 5.19 7.95
CA ILE A 71 11.17 5.54 9.12
C ILE A 71 10.87 7.05 9.14
N LEU A 72 9.60 7.41 9.07
CA LEU A 72 9.12 8.71 9.53
C LEU A 72 9.01 8.69 11.06
N GLU A 73 9.32 9.80 11.74
CA GLU A 73 9.12 9.93 13.19
C GLU A 73 7.65 9.66 13.54
N PHE A 74 7.35 8.44 13.99
CA PHE A 74 6.03 8.04 14.45
C PHE A 74 6.03 7.98 15.98
N THR A 75 5.24 8.87 16.58
CA THR A 75 5.05 8.88 18.04
C THR A 75 3.91 7.93 18.41
N LEU A 76 4.27 6.84 19.08
CA LEU A 76 3.32 5.87 19.60
C LEU A 76 2.71 6.38 20.91
N ASN A 77 1.38 6.42 21.01
CA ASN A 77 0.70 6.63 22.29
C ASN A 77 0.42 5.28 22.99
N ASP A 78 0.16 5.32 24.29
CA ASP A 78 -0.02 4.11 25.10
C ASP A 78 -1.21 3.24 24.62
N GLN A 79 -2.28 3.86 24.13
CA GLN A 79 -3.46 3.16 23.64
C GLN A 79 -3.14 2.33 22.37
N ILE A 80 -2.43 2.93 21.39
CA ILE A 80 -2.01 2.24 20.17
C ILE A 80 -1.01 1.14 20.53
N LYS A 81 -0.10 1.39 21.49
CA LYS A 81 0.88 0.41 21.95
C LYS A 81 0.23 -0.86 22.50
N GLU A 82 -0.76 -0.72 23.39
CA GLU A 82 -1.48 -1.87 23.96
C GLU A 82 -2.29 -2.64 22.89
N LYS A 83 -2.91 -1.91 21.95
CA LYS A 83 -3.59 -2.51 20.80
C LYS A 83 -2.62 -3.35 19.96
N TRP A 84 -1.42 -2.83 19.68
CA TRP A 84 -0.42 -3.53 18.87
C TRP A 84 0.19 -4.72 19.60
N LYS A 85 0.40 -4.64 20.92
CA LYS A 85 0.77 -5.81 21.73
C LYS A 85 -0.24 -6.94 21.57
N THR A 86 -1.52 -6.63 21.63
CA THR A 86 -2.59 -7.63 21.42
C THR A 86 -2.48 -8.32 20.05
N ALA A 87 -2.16 -7.58 18.99
CA ALA A 87 -1.96 -8.15 17.65
C ALA A 87 -0.71 -9.04 17.58
N ILE A 88 0.38 -8.63 18.23
CA ILE A 88 1.62 -9.41 18.34
C ILE A 88 1.39 -10.70 19.12
N ASP A 89 0.72 -10.62 20.28
CA ASP A 89 0.43 -11.79 21.13
C ASP A 89 -0.45 -12.81 20.41
N LYS A 90 -1.40 -12.33 19.59
CA LYS A 90 -2.21 -13.15 18.70
C LYS A 90 -1.48 -13.64 17.45
N SER A 91 -0.25 -13.17 17.21
CA SER A 91 0.56 -13.47 16.03
C SER A 91 -0.18 -13.21 14.71
N ILE A 92 -0.91 -12.08 14.64
CA ILE A 92 -1.66 -11.72 13.43
C ILE A 92 -0.66 -11.52 12.28
N PRO A 93 -0.83 -12.21 11.13
CA PRO A 93 0.11 -12.10 10.03
C PRO A 93 -0.12 -10.80 9.25
N LEU A 94 0.96 -10.24 8.69
CA LEU A 94 0.92 -9.10 7.78
C LEU A 94 0.29 -9.46 6.43
N PHE A 95 0.51 -10.69 5.98
CA PHE A 95 0.02 -11.19 4.70
C PHE A 95 -0.94 -12.35 4.92
N LEU A 96 -2.00 -12.43 4.12
CA LEU A 96 -2.83 -13.61 4.00
C LEU A 96 -2.41 -14.37 2.74
N HIS A 97 -2.01 -15.63 2.90
CA HIS A 97 -1.57 -16.49 1.82
C HIS A 97 -1.73 -17.97 2.20
N GLU A 98 -1.76 -18.87 1.21
CA GLU A 98 -1.86 -20.32 1.46
C GLU A 98 -0.50 -20.99 1.71
N SER A 99 0.59 -20.42 1.21
CA SER A 99 1.93 -21.05 1.22
C SER A 99 2.77 -20.65 2.42
N GLU A 100 3.44 -21.58 3.11
CA GLU A 100 4.37 -21.27 4.23
C GLU A 100 5.63 -20.45 3.85
N SER A 101 5.77 -20.05 2.59
CA SER A 101 6.92 -19.29 2.12
C SER A 101 6.97 -17.86 2.67
N VAL A 102 8.19 -17.40 3.00
CA VAL A 102 8.44 -15.99 3.35
C VAL A 102 8.04 -15.10 2.18
N LYS A 103 7.17 -14.13 2.46
CA LYS A 103 6.67 -13.17 1.48
C LYS A 103 7.43 -11.86 1.59
N ASN A 104 7.72 -11.28 0.44
CA ASN A 104 8.39 -10.00 0.32
C ASN A 104 7.61 -9.11 -0.64
N LEU A 105 7.77 -7.81 -0.45
CA LEU A 105 7.16 -6.82 -1.30
C LEU A 105 8.13 -6.44 -2.42
N LEU A 106 7.70 -6.63 -3.66
CA LEU A 106 8.42 -6.21 -4.85
C LEU A 106 7.79 -4.94 -5.41
N ILE A 107 8.61 -3.90 -5.59
CA ILE A 107 8.20 -2.64 -6.19
C ILE A 107 9.10 -2.35 -7.38
N LYS A 108 8.53 -1.99 -8.52
CA LYS A 108 9.28 -1.67 -9.73
C LYS A 108 9.24 -0.18 -10.03
N SER A 109 10.39 0.39 -10.39
CA SER A 109 10.51 1.78 -10.83
C SER A 109 9.59 2.11 -12.02
N PRO A 110 9.02 3.32 -12.11
CA PRO A 110 8.12 3.71 -13.21
C PRO A 110 8.83 3.89 -14.57
N HIS A 111 10.16 4.05 -14.62
CA HIS A 111 10.87 4.47 -15.83
C HIS A 111 12.21 3.75 -16.10
N MET A 112 12.31 3.31 -17.37
CA MET A 112 13.47 3.15 -18.28
C MET A 112 14.39 1.93 -18.21
N VAL A 113 14.57 1.33 -19.41
CA VAL A 113 15.68 0.56 -20.03
C VAL A 113 16.34 -0.58 -19.23
N CYS A 114 16.56 -0.40 -17.94
CA CYS A 114 16.95 -1.43 -16.98
C CYS A 114 15.87 -1.50 -15.89
N GLN A 115 15.15 -2.61 -15.83
CA GLN A 115 14.11 -2.83 -14.82
C GLN A 115 14.78 -2.91 -13.44
N LYS A 116 14.78 -1.80 -12.69
CA LYS A 116 15.24 -1.81 -11.29
C LYS A 116 14.08 -2.25 -10.41
N PHE A 117 14.32 -3.32 -9.67
CA PHE A 117 13.40 -3.87 -8.69
C PHE A 117 13.87 -3.52 -7.29
N TYR A 118 12.93 -3.11 -6.46
CA TYR A 118 13.14 -2.85 -5.05
C TYR A 118 12.47 -3.96 -4.25
N PHE A 119 13.24 -4.64 -3.41
CA PHE A 119 12.73 -5.58 -2.43
C PHE A 119 12.58 -4.88 -1.09
N LEU A 120 11.36 -4.85 -0.58
CA LEU A 120 11.11 -4.47 0.80
C LEU A 120 10.83 -5.74 1.60
N LYS A 121 11.80 -6.11 2.45
CA LYS A 121 11.70 -7.27 3.33
C LYS A 121 10.82 -6.94 4.53
N MET A 122 9.52 -7.15 4.39
CA MET A 122 8.54 -6.96 5.47
C MET A 122 8.47 -8.24 6.33
N PRO A 123 8.24 -8.14 7.65
CA PRO A 123 8.00 -9.31 8.47
C PRO A 123 6.68 -9.98 8.09
N THR A 124 6.67 -11.31 7.94
CA THR A 124 5.42 -12.05 7.74
C THR A 124 4.50 -11.95 8.96
N ILE A 125 5.09 -12.03 10.15
CA ILE A 125 4.40 -11.86 11.44
C ILE A 125 5.26 -10.89 12.26
N PRO A 126 4.79 -9.66 12.54
CA PRO A 126 5.50 -8.72 13.40
C PRO A 126 5.65 -9.30 14.82
N LYS A 127 6.88 -9.29 15.34
CA LYS A 127 7.22 -9.92 16.64
C LYS A 127 7.32 -8.94 17.79
N ASN A 128 7.41 -7.65 17.49
CA ASN A 128 7.62 -6.61 18.48
C ASN A 128 7.09 -5.26 17.95
N ILE A 129 7.03 -4.28 18.85
CA ILE A 129 6.51 -2.94 18.54
C ILE A 129 7.38 -2.24 17.49
N GLU A 130 8.69 -2.46 17.48
CA GLU A 130 9.59 -1.85 16.49
C GLU A 130 9.24 -2.32 15.07
N GLU A 131 9.01 -3.61 14.87
CA GLU A 131 8.55 -4.17 13.59
C GLU A 131 7.17 -3.63 13.19
N MET A 132 6.25 -3.46 14.14
CA MET A 132 4.94 -2.85 13.86
C MET A 132 5.08 -1.40 13.38
N ILE A 133 5.99 -0.62 13.97
CA ILE A 133 6.29 0.76 13.51
C ILE A 133 6.81 0.71 12.07
N TYR A 134 7.73 -0.19 11.75
CA TYR A 134 8.26 -0.33 10.40
C TYR A 134 7.17 -0.66 9.40
N VAL A 135 6.35 -1.66 9.71
CA VAL A 135 5.22 -2.05 8.85
C VAL A 135 4.27 -0.89 8.63
N ARG A 136 3.86 -0.18 9.69
CA ARG A 136 2.99 1.00 9.58
C ARG A 136 3.60 2.07 8.67
N CYS A 137 4.84 2.47 8.93
CA CYS A 137 5.50 3.55 8.18
C CYS A 137 5.65 3.20 6.69
N TRP A 138 5.94 1.94 6.37
CA TRP A 138 6.03 1.49 4.98
C TRP A 138 4.66 1.41 4.30
N LEU A 139 3.65 0.85 4.96
CA LEU A 139 2.29 0.84 4.42
C LEU A 139 1.76 2.25 4.18
N GLU A 140 2.00 3.17 5.11
CA GLU A 140 1.65 4.58 4.96
C GLU A 140 2.30 5.20 3.71
N GLN A 141 3.59 4.93 3.49
CA GLN A 141 4.28 5.39 2.27
C GLN A 141 3.70 4.77 1.01
N LEU A 142 3.38 3.47 1.01
CA LEU A 142 2.82 2.79 -0.14
C LEU A 142 1.42 3.32 -0.48
N PHE A 143 0.59 3.63 0.52
CA PHE A 143 -0.71 4.29 0.29
C PHE A 143 -0.56 5.68 -0.34
N LYS A 144 0.57 6.36 -0.13
CA LYS A 144 0.90 7.65 -0.77
C LYS A 144 1.51 7.50 -2.17
N CYS A 145 1.68 6.28 -2.67
CA CYS A 145 2.18 5.98 -4.01
C CYS A 145 1.05 5.67 -4.99
N ALA A 146 1.38 5.68 -6.29
CA ALA A 146 0.49 5.22 -7.36
C ALA A 146 1.21 4.17 -8.20
N PHE A 147 0.52 3.10 -8.57
CA PHE A 147 1.08 1.96 -9.28
C PHE A 147 0.40 1.77 -10.63
N LYS A 148 1.18 1.53 -11.68
CA LYS A 148 0.60 1.24 -13.00
C LYS A 148 -0.05 -0.14 -12.99
N TYR A 149 0.64 -1.13 -12.46
CA TYR A 149 0.14 -2.49 -12.34
C TYR A 149 0.31 -3.01 -10.92
N VAL A 150 -0.69 -3.74 -10.45
CA VAL A 150 -0.63 -4.51 -9.20
C VAL A 150 -1.02 -5.95 -9.47
N HIS A 151 -0.20 -6.87 -8.97
CA HIS A 151 -0.42 -8.31 -9.07
C HIS A 151 -0.56 -8.90 -7.67
N PHE A 152 -1.73 -9.45 -7.37
CA PHE A 152 -1.97 -10.25 -6.17
C PHE A 152 -2.18 -11.70 -6.58
N SER A 153 -1.13 -12.51 -6.40
CA SER A 153 -1.15 -13.94 -6.70
C SER A 153 -1.17 -14.72 -5.39
N GLU A 154 -2.34 -15.23 -5.01
CA GLU A 154 -2.56 -16.04 -3.81
C GLU A 154 -2.12 -15.37 -2.48
N CYS A 155 -1.83 -14.06 -2.51
CA CYS A 155 -1.28 -13.32 -1.39
C CYS A 155 -1.74 -11.86 -1.42
N ILE A 156 -2.19 -11.36 -0.26
CA ILE A 156 -2.54 -9.95 -0.02
C ILE A 156 -2.07 -9.50 1.35
N PHE A 157 -2.09 -8.19 1.59
CA PHE A 157 -2.05 -7.69 2.96
C PHE A 157 -3.29 -8.13 3.73
N ASN A 158 -3.08 -8.54 4.97
CA ASN A 158 -4.15 -8.89 5.88
C ASN A 158 -4.96 -7.63 6.25
N PRO A 159 -6.26 -7.55 5.88
CA PRO A 159 -7.10 -6.41 6.23
C PRO A 159 -7.18 -6.18 7.74
N GLU A 160 -7.19 -7.26 8.53
CA GLU A 160 -7.20 -7.17 10.00
C GLU A 160 -5.94 -6.45 10.50
N MET A 161 -4.76 -6.81 9.98
CA MET A 161 -3.51 -6.14 10.32
C MET A 161 -3.54 -4.65 9.92
N ILE A 162 -4.06 -4.31 8.74
CA ILE A 162 -4.22 -2.91 8.32
C ILE A 162 -5.09 -2.15 9.33
N ASN A 163 -6.22 -2.71 9.76
CA ASN A 163 -7.09 -2.08 10.76
C ASN A 163 -6.37 -1.91 12.11
N PHE A 164 -5.56 -2.88 12.53
CA PHE A 164 -4.72 -2.75 13.72
C PHE A 164 -3.77 -1.56 13.65
N LEU A 165 -3.18 -1.33 12.47
CA LEU A 165 -2.20 -0.26 12.25
C LEU A 165 -2.83 1.13 12.08
N PHE A 166 -4.05 1.22 11.54
CA PHE A 166 -4.63 2.50 11.07
C PHE A 166 -6.05 2.86 11.55
N ASP A 167 -6.78 2.03 12.31
CA ASP A 167 -8.20 2.27 12.73
C ASP A 167 -8.51 3.66 13.31
N ASN A 168 -7.52 4.36 13.86
CA ASN A 168 -7.72 5.65 14.52
C ASN A 168 -7.60 6.85 13.56
N GLU A 169 -7.28 6.64 12.29
CA GLU A 169 -6.95 7.72 11.35
C GLU A 169 -8.07 7.99 10.34
N LYS A 170 -8.95 8.94 10.67
CA LYS A 170 -10.03 9.41 9.77
C LYS A 170 -9.53 10.13 8.51
N THR A 171 -8.23 10.42 8.41
CA THR A 171 -7.67 11.37 7.44
C THR A 171 -7.00 10.74 6.22
N LEU A 172 -6.60 9.47 6.27
CA LEU A 172 -5.97 8.80 5.14
C LEU A 172 -6.96 7.87 4.44
N SER A 173 -7.19 8.11 3.15
CA SER A 173 -7.76 7.08 2.29
C SER A 173 -6.71 5.96 2.20
N LEU A 174 -6.86 4.91 3.01
CA LEU A 174 -6.00 3.70 3.04
C LEU A 174 -6.25 2.81 1.82
N LYS A 175 -6.23 3.43 0.63
CA LYS A 175 -6.44 2.79 -0.65
C LYS A 175 -5.22 2.95 -1.54
N PHE A 176 -4.67 1.83 -2.00
CA PHE A 176 -3.65 1.81 -3.04
C PHE A 176 -4.25 2.39 -4.32
N GLN A 177 -3.57 3.37 -4.92
CA GLN A 177 -3.99 3.92 -6.21
C GLN A 177 -3.35 3.12 -7.32
N ILE A 178 -4.20 2.53 -8.15
CA ILE A 178 -3.80 1.53 -9.12
C ILE A 178 -4.46 1.86 -10.44
N ILE A 179 -3.71 1.76 -11.53
CA ILE A 179 -4.27 1.90 -12.88
C ILE A 179 -4.91 0.57 -13.29
N HIS A 180 -4.13 -0.51 -13.22
CA HIS A 180 -4.60 -1.86 -13.52
C HIS A 180 -4.30 -2.83 -12.37
N ALA A 181 -5.32 -3.54 -11.90
CA ALA A 181 -5.18 -4.57 -10.86
C ALA A 181 -5.48 -5.96 -11.44
N PHE A 182 -4.60 -6.91 -11.14
CA PHE A 182 -4.71 -8.31 -11.52
C PHE A 182 -4.76 -9.19 -10.27
N LEU A 183 -5.84 -9.96 -10.16
CA LEU A 183 -6.07 -10.88 -9.05
C LEU A 183 -6.02 -12.32 -9.54
N TRP A 184 -5.16 -13.14 -8.93
CA TRP A 184 -5.20 -14.60 -9.04
C TRP A 184 -5.54 -15.16 -7.66
N PRO A 185 -6.84 -15.19 -7.29
CA PRO A 185 -7.26 -15.75 -6.03
C PRO A 185 -7.10 -17.27 -6.03
N SER A 186 -6.92 -17.82 -4.85
CA SER A 186 -7.17 -19.23 -4.57
C SER A 186 -8.58 -19.40 -3.98
N ASN A 187 -9.10 -20.63 -3.93
CA ASN A 187 -10.44 -20.88 -3.38
C ASN A 187 -10.62 -20.38 -1.94
N THR A 188 -9.60 -20.52 -1.09
CA THR A 188 -9.74 -20.16 0.33
C THR A 188 -9.68 -18.66 0.57
N THR A 189 -9.16 -17.89 -0.39
CA THR A 189 -8.90 -16.45 -0.23
C THR A 189 -9.85 -15.57 -1.05
N PHE A 190 -10.74 -16.14 -1.87
CA PHE A 190 -11.48 -15.37 -2.87
C PHE A 190 -12.35 -14.26 -2.26
N GLU A 191 -13.24 -14.58 -1.31
CA GLU A 191 -14.09 -13.58 -0.65
C GLU A 191 -13.24 -12.50 0.05
N ILE A 192 -12.19 -12.91 0.76
CA ILE A 192 -11.28 -12.01 1.46
C ILE A 192 -10.57 -11.09 0.47
N LEU A 193 -10.15 -11.62 -0.68
CA LEU A 193 -9.48 -10.87 -1.73
C LEU A 193 -10.41 -9.83 -2.37
N LEU A 194 -11.66 -10.19 -2.62
CA LEU A 194 -12.66 -9.26 -3.13
C LEU A 194 -12.96 -8.15 -2.13
N ASN A 195 -13.17 -8.52 -0.86
CA ASN A 195 -13.37 -7.54 0.22
C ASN A 195 -12.16 -6.62 0.40
N PHE A 196 -10.94 -7.17 0.33
CA PHE A 196 -9.72 -6.37 0.33
C PHE A 196 -9.69 -5.41 -0.85
N SER A 197 -10.07 -5.87 -2.04
CA SER A 197 -10.07 -5.06 -3.25
C SER A 197 -11.01 -3.86 -3.13
N VAL A 198 -12.25 -4.06 -2.69
CA VAL A 198 -13.25 -2.99 -2.52
C VAL A 198 -12.79 -1.94 -1.50
N ASN A 199 -12.23 -2.40 -0.39
CA ASN A 199 -11.93 -1.55 0.76
C ASN A 199 -10.56 -0.88 0.70
N HIS A 200 -9.57 -1.51 0.04
CA HIS A 200 -8.17 -1.06 0.07
C HIS A 200 -7.57 -0.77 -1.30
N LEU A 201 -8.30 -0.94 -2.40
CA LEU A 201 -7.85 -0.56 -3.73
C LEU A 201 -8.71 0.59 -4.31
N SER A 202 -8.08 1.45 -5.08
CA SER A 202 -8.68 2.53 -5.87
C SER A 202 -8.17 2.36 -7.29
N ILE A 203 -8.99 1.72 -8.12
CA ILE A 203 -8.61 1.27 -9.46
C ILE A 203 -9.20 2.23 -10.49
N SER A 204 -8.38 2.76 -11.40
CA SER A 204 -8.83 3.79 -12.35
C SER A 204 -9.17 3.29 -13.75
N GLU A 205 -8.59 2.18 -14.22
CA GLU A 205 -8.76 1.72 -15.60
C GLU A 205 -9.22 0.27 -15.74
N ALA A 206 -8.50 -0.70 -15.17
CA ALA A 206 -8.82 -2.11 -15.36
C ALA A 206 -8.73 -2.94 -14.08
N PHE A 207 -9.73 -3.78 -13.87
CA PHE A 207 -9.76 -4.77 -12.81
C PHE A 207 -9.98 -6.15 -13.42
N SER A 208 -8.97 -7.01 -13.33
CA SER A 208 -8.98 -8.34 -13.92
C SER A 208 -8.85 -9.39 -12.83
N ILE A 209 -9.71 -10.41 -12.89
CA ILE A 209 -9.71 -11.53 -11.97
C ILE A 209 -9.61 -12.82 -12.77
N PHE A 210 -8.62 -13.63 -12.43
CA PHE A 210 -8.37 -14.90 -13.09
C PHE A 210 -8.98 -16.02 -12.23
N LEU A 211 -10.07 -16.60 -12.71
CA LEU A 211 -10.92 -17.53 -11.97
C LEU A 211 -10.58 -19.00 -12.25
N ASP A 212 -9.41 -19.27 -12.83
CA ASP A 212 -9.00 -20.56 -13.38
C ASP A 212 -9.09 -21.74 -12.38
N LYS A 213 -9.14 -21.45 -11.07
CA LYS A 213 -9.20 -22.44 -9.99
C LYS A 213 -10.39 -22.26 -9.04
N ILE A 214 -11.36 -21.41 -9.37
CA ILE A 214 -12.41 -20.98 -8.43
C ILE A 214 -13.79 -21.42 -8.86
N ASP A 215 -14.53 -22.02 -7.92
CA ASP A 215 -15.96 -22.28 -8.08
C ASP A 215 -16.75 -20.99 -7.73
N VAL A 216 -17.21 -20.29 -8.77
CA VAL A 216 -17.83 -18.97 -8.63
C VAL A 216 -19.31 -19.13 -8.32
N THR A 217 -19.66 -19.01 -7.03
CA THR A 217 -21.06 -18.92 -6.59
C THR A 217 -21.67 -17.52 -6.82
N GLU A 218 -23.01 -17.42 -6.85
CA GLU A 218 -23.75 -16.15 -6.98
C GLU A 218 -23.35 -15.11 -5.91
N GLN A 219 -23.01 -15.55 -4.70
CA GLN A 219 -22.60 -14.65 -3.60
C GLN A 219 -21.33 -13.84 -3.93
N HIS A 220 -20.41 -14.41 -4.72
CA HIS A 220 -19.21 -13.69 -5.13
C HIS A 220 -19.49 -12.64 -6.21
N ILE A 221 -20.49 -12.91 -7.06
CA ILE A 221 -20.91 -12.01 -8.12
C ILE A 221 -21.45 -10.70 -7.52
N ASP A 222 -22.21 -10.79 -6.44
CA ASP A 222 -22.72 -9.62 -5.72
C ASP A 222 -21.62 -8.73 -5.14
N ILE A 223 -20.48 -9.31 -4.74
CA ILE A 223 -19.32 -8.53 -4.27
C ILE A 223 -18.64 -7.85 -5.46
N LEU A 224 -18.52 -8.53 -6.60
CA LEU A 224 -17.90 -8.00 -7.82
C LEU A 224 -18.64 -6.78 -8.38
N PHE A 225 -19.97 -6.78 -8.33
CA PHE A 225 -20.79 -5.69 -8.85
C PHE A 225 -21.02 -4.52 -7.87
N LYS A 226 -20.34 -4.52 -6.71
CA LYS A 226 -20.27 -3.34 -5.82
C LYS A 226 -19.18 -2.34 -6.20
N PHE A 227 -18.36 -2.64 -7.20
CA PHE A 227 -17.31 -1.76 -7.73
C PHE A 227 -17.84 -0.68 -8.67
#